data_AF-A2BMI3-F1
#
_entry.id   AF-A2BMI3-F1
#
_cell.length_a   1.000
_cell.length_b   1.000
_cell.length_c   1.000
_cell.angle_alpha   90.00
_cell.angle_beta   90.00
_cell.angle_gamma   90.00
#
_symmetry.space_group_name_H-M   'P 1'
#
loop_
_entity.id
_entity.type
_entity.pdbx_description
1 polymer ?
#
loop_
_entity_poly.entity_id
_entity_poly.type
_entity_poly.pdbx_seq_one_letter_code
_entity_poly.pdbx_strand_id
1 'polypeptide(L)'
;MAATGSPVARDIAMKVRERISWSGFDKAKLDRAVAKFVGRIDVVKLHFLEACVGCGVCAPACPYYYVDERNAPMIKAEKARYIYRKKLTFAGRILGWLVNAKLPKSEKDLDEIVEAVYRCTNCGHCYLTCPFGIDSGSVIQELLKIVATDMGRVPSLIDFFAELERSGAFYEVPSLMEAWKAALTKAEEAIGKKLPYDKAGAEILLLPMLTDALFYPGAIAGAIKILEAAKLDYTVPSKPLGFRTPVAAVAGRPEAAKEALKRLVDSIEKLGVKTVVLLDGGFPYFWLRWKAPTVLGRKLDFKVLHIVELVDELISKGKLEFETADDEVTWHDPCQLVRRGGVVEEPYRVMAKVSRRFRPLPHHGVNSLCCGGGGGIGCMSMEMIKQFSSLVGLKPEDLISGEKEKEFIEKTEKAWAVALKRKIDHIRESKAKPRSNSLPGLHALNCWRCKDLRSRNRYYAYCRIPWKVCAGCWNQMTVHDPYTVF
;
A
#
# COMPACT_ATOMS: atom_id res chain seq x y z
N MET A 1 29.27 -19.01 -2.84
CA MET A 1 28.78 -19.65 -1.61
C MET A 1 27.26 -19.62 -1.66
N ALA A 2 26.58 -20.76 -1.67
CA ALA A 2 25.12 -20.78 -1.65
C ALA A 2 24.66 -20.04 -0.38
N ALA A 3 23.92 -18.95 -0.55
CA ALA A 3 23.44 -18.16 0.58
C ALA A 3 22.63 -19.08 1.49
N THR A 4 23.17 -19.40 2.65
CA THR A 4 22.41 -20.00 3.73
C THR A 4 21.35 -19.00 4.12
N GLY A 5 20.15 -19.14 3.53
CA GLY A 5 19.01 -18.26 3.78
C GLY A 5 18.78 -17.93 5.25
N SER A 6 18.24 -16.75 5.51
CA SER A 6 18.03 -16.24 6.86
C SER A 6 17.22 -17.25 7.70
N PRO A 7 17.76 -17.80 8.81
CA PRO A 7 17.03 -18.75 9.65
C PRO A 7 15.71 -18.20 10.16
N VAL A 8 15.68 -16.91 10.52
CA VAL A 8 14.45 -16.23 10.96
C VAL A 8 13.42 -16.11 9.83
N ALA A 9 13.87 -15.87 8.59
CA ALA A 9 12.97 -15.84 7.44
C ALA A 9 12.34 -17.22 7.18
N ARG A 10 13.10 -18.31 7.32
CA ARG A 10 12.56 -19.67 7.20
C ARG A 10 11.54 -19.98 8.29
N ASP A 11 11.84 -19.62 9.54
CA ASP A 11 10.93 -19.81 10.68
C ASP A 11 9.59 -19.07 10.46
N ILE A 12 9.64 -17.82 9.99
CA ILE A 12 8.44 -17.06 9.65
C ILE A 12 7.68 -17.73 8.51
N ALA A 13 8.35 -18.14 7.43
CA ALA A 13 7.71 -18.81 6.30
C ALA A 13 6.99 -20.10 6.73
N MET A 14 7.60 -20.90 7.63
CA MET A 14 6.96 -22.09 8.20
C MET A 14 5.71 -21.74 9.01
N LYS A 15 5.80 -20.78 9.95
CA LYS A 15 4.66 -20.31 10.76
C LYS A 15 3.52 -19.76 9.91
N VAL A 16 3.84 -19.11 8.80
CA VAL A 16 2.84 -18.59 7.84
C VAL A 16 2.12 -19.75 7.15
N ARG A 17 2.87 -20.74 6.64
CA ARG A 17 2.32 -21.93 5.97
C ARG A 17 1.43 -22.78 6.88
N GLU A 18 1.74 -22.87 8.17
CA GLU A 18 0.89 -23.58 9.14
C GLU A 18 -0.47 -22.90 9.38
N ARG A 19 -0.54 -21.57 9.21
CA ARG A 19 -1.75 -20.78 9.45
C ARG A 19 -2.63 -20.64 8.21
N ILE A 20 -2.03 -20.69 7.03
CA ILE A 20 -2.70 -20.45 5.74
C ILE A 20 -3.17 -21.76 5.13
N SER A 21 -4.42 -21.77 4.66
CA SER A 21 -4.98 -22.92 3.96
C SER A 21 -5.94 -22.44 2.88
N TRP A 22 -5.53 -22.59 1.61
CA TRP A 22 -6.31 -22.18 0.44
C TRP A 22 -7.36 -23.19 -0.01
N SER A 23 -7.45 -24.33 0.67
CA SER A 23 -8.38 -25.42 0.36
C SER A 23 -9.15 -25.84 1.60
N GLY A 24 -10.33 -26.42 1.40
CA GLY A 24 -11.20 -26.86 2.48
C GLY A 24 -12.07 -25.74 3.06
N PHE A 25 -13.04 -26.18 3.86
CA PHE A 25 -14.02 -25.33 4.52
C PHE A 25 -14.26 -25.86 5.94
N ASP A 26 -13.93 -25.04 6.94
CA ASP A 26 -14.09 -25.36 8.36
C ASP A 26 -15.18 -24.47 8.97
N LYS A 27 -16.32 -25.09 9.30
CA LYS A 27 -17.48 -24.39 9.88
C LYS A 27 -17.16 -23.78 11.25
N ALA A 28 -16.37 -24.44 12.08
CA ALA A 28 -16.03 -23.93 13.41
C ALA A 28 -15.09 -22.71 13.33
N LYS A 29 -14.13 -22.71 12.39
CA LYS A 29 -13.34 -21.51 12.05
C LYS A 29 -14.24 -20.39 11.55
N LEU A 30 -15.20 -20.69 10.66
CA LEU A 30 -16.13 -19.70 10.14
C LEU A 30 -16.97 -19.07 11.26
N ASP A 31 -17.51 -19.87 12.18
CA ASP A 31 -18.33 -19.34 13.28
C ASP A 31 -17.53 -18.39 14.19
N ARG A 32 -16.25 -18.70 14.47
CA ARG A 32 -15.34 -17.79 15.19
C ARG A 32 -15.05 -16.51 14.39
N ALA A 33 -14.77 -16.65 13.10
CA ALA A 33 -14.50 -15.52 12.21
C ALA A 33 -15.71 -14.57 12.12
N VAL A 34 -16.91 -15.13 12.03
CA VAL A 34 -18.16 -14.37 12.00
C VAL A 34 -18.45 -13.72 13.35
N ALA A 35 -18.12 -14.35 14.48
CA ALA A 35 -18.22 -13.71 15.79
C ALA A 35 -17.31 -12.46 15.87
N LYS A 36 -16.06 -12.54 15.38
CA LYS A 36 -15.17 -11.38 15.28
C LYS A 36 -15.69 -10.32 14.32
N PHE A 37 -16.25 -10.70 13.18
CA PHE A 37 -16.92 -9.79 12.25
C PHE A 37 -18.02 -9.00 12.97
N VAL A 38 -18.90 -9.70 13.70
CA VAL A 38 -20.02 -9.08 14.43
C VAL A 38 -19.52 -8.14 15.53
N GLY A 39 -18.52 -8.57 16.30
CA GLY A 39 -17.95 -7.77 17.39
C GLY A 39 -17.25 -6.48 16.95
N ARG A 40 -17.02 -6.29 15.64
CA ARG A 40 -16.39 -5.08 15.09
C ARG A 40 -17.38 -4.09 14.47
N ILE A 41 -18.67 -4.42 14.46
CA ILE A 41 -19.70 -3.54 13.97
C ILE A 41 -19.95 -2.46 15.04
N ASP A 42 -19.52 -1.25 14.73
CA ASP A 42 -19.85 -0.04 15.48
C ASP A 42 -21.01 0.70 14.78
N VAL A 43 -21.43 1.84 15.34
CA VAL A 43 -22.53 2.65 14.80
C VAL A 43 -22.28 3.13 13.37
N VAL A 44 -21.02 3.39 13.01
CA VAL A 44 -20.62 3.87 11.68
C VAL A 44 -20.69 2.72 10.68
N LYS A 45 -20.17 1.54 11.03
CA LYS A 45 -20.26 0.35 10.19
C LYS A 45 -21.70 -0.14 10.05
N LEU A 46 -22.52 0.00 11.09
CA LEU A 46 -23.95 -0.30 11.02
C LEU A 46 -24.65 0.58 9.99
N HIS A 47 -24.38 1.90 9.97
CA HIS A 47 -24.85 2.80 8.91
C HIS A 47 -24.43 2.31 7.52
N PHE A 48 -23.16 1.93 7.32
CA PHE A 48 -22.68 1.43 6.01
C PHE A 48 -23.33 0.11 5.56
N LEU A 49 -23.74 -0.73 6.52
CA LEU A 49 -24.42 -2.00 6.28
C LEU A 49 -25.91 -1.78 5.97
N GLU A 50 -26.59 -0.89 6.69
CA GLU A 50 -28.05 -0.72 6.59
C GLU A 50 -28.49 0.29 5.51
N ALA A 51 -27.77 1.41 5.35
CA ALA A 51 -28.23 2.52 4.50
C ALA A 51 -28.06 2.27 2.99
N CYS A 52 -27.41 1.17 2.58
CA CYS A 52 -27.11 0.90 1.18
C CYS A 52 -28.35 0.46 0.41
N VAL A 53 -28.84 1.31 -0.48
CA VAL A 53 -29.98 0.98 -1.38
C VAL A 53 -29.60 0.25 -2.67
N GLY A 54 -28.30 -0.04 -2.88
CA GLY A 54 -27.84 -0.81 -4.04
C GLY A 54 -27.89 -0.08 -5.39
N CYS A 55 -28.02 1.26 -5.42
CA CYS A 55 -28.18 2.06 -6.64
C CYS A 55 -26.99 2.02 -7.63
N GLY A 56 -25.82 1.57 -7.20
CA GLY A 56 -24.67 1.37 -8.09
C GLY A 56 -23.88 2.63 -8.48
N VAL A 57 -24.20 3.81 -7.95
CA VAL A 57 -23.46 5.07 -8.21
C VAL A 57 -21.95 4.91 -7.93
N CYS A 58 -21.57 4.08 -6.97
CA CYS A 58 -20.16 3.81 -6.65
C CYS A 58 -19.42 2.90 -7.64
N ALA A 59 -20.10 2.27 -8.61
CA ALA A 59 -19.49 1.29 -9.50
C ALA A 59 -18.37 1.89 -10.41
N PRO A 60 -18.60 3.00 -11.14
CA PRO A 60 -17.58 3.57 -12.04
C PRO A 60 -16.34 4.12 -11.30
N ALA A 61 -16.47 4.41 -10.01
CA ALA A 61 -15.39 4.88 -9.16
C ALA A 61 -14.33 3.79 -8.87
N CYS A 62 -14.70 2.51 -8.98
CA CYS A 62 -13.79 1.39 -8.74
C CYS A 62 -13.08 0.97 -10.04
N PRO A 63 -11.74 0.87 -10.07
CA PRO A 63 -11.06 0.43 -11.28
C PRO A 63 -11.35 -1.05 -11.60
N TYR A 64 -11.60 -1.88 -10.58
CA TYR A 64 -11.91 -3.29 -10.76
C TYR A 64 -13.31 -3.57 -11.33
N TYR A 65 -14.22 -2.58 -11.33
CA TYR A 65 -15.52 -2.69 -12.01
C TYR A 65 -15.34 -2.94 -13.52
N TYR A 66 -14.30 -2.36 -14.12
CA TYR A 66 -13.97 -2.53 -15.54
C TYR A 66 -13.22 -3.83 -15.86
N VAL A 67 -12.83 -4.58 -14.81
CA VAL A 67 -12.31 -5.94 -14.96
C VAL A 67 -13.47 -6.93 -15.02
N ASP A 68 -14.41 -6.78 -14.09
CA ASP A 68 -15.66 -7.54 -14.00
C ASP A 68 -16.61 -6.71 -13.13
N GLU A 69 -17.82 -6.48 -13.62
CA GLU A 69 -18.84 -5.65 -12.98
C GLU A 69 -19.19 -6.10 -11.56
N ARG A 70 -19.01 -7.39 -11.26
CA ARG A 70 -19.19 -7.97 -9.92
C ARG A 70 -18.25 -7.37 -8.88
N ASN A 71 -17.18 -6.71 -9.30
CA ASN A 71 -16.26 -6.00 -8.42
C ASN A 71 -16.73 -4.58 -8.05
N ALA A 72 -17.93 -4.17 -8.46
CA ALA A 72 -18.50 -2.90 -8.03
C ALA A 72 -18.54 -2.82 -6.49
N PRO A 73 -18.28 -1.65 -5.86
CA PRO A 73 -18.12 -1.57 -4.42
C PRO A 73 -19.37 -2.01 -3.64
N MET A 74 -20.58 -1.69 -4.12
CA MET A 74 -21.82 -2.12 -3.47
C MET A 74 -21.97 -3.64 -3.50
N ILE A 75 -21.63 -4.31 -4.61
CA ILE A 75 -21.71 -5.78 -4.76
C ILE A 75 -20.69 -6.48 -3.86
N LYS A 76 -19.46 -5.96 -3.80
CA LYS A 76 -18.43 -6.53 -2.90
C LYS A 76 -18.83 -6.37 -1.43
N ALA A 77 -19.31 -5.19 -1.03
CA ALA A 77 -19.78 -4.95 0.33
C ALA A 77 -21.05 -5.74 0.68
N GLU A 78 -21.85 -6.15 -0.32
CA GLU A 78 -23.06 -6.94 -0.11
C GLU A 78 -22.77 -8.29 0.55
N LYS A 79 -21.60 -8.87 0.30
CA LYS A 79 -21.14 -10.09 0.98
C LYS A 79 -21.07 -9.90 2.51
N ALA A 80 -20.73 -8.71 2.97
CA ALA A 80 -20.75 -8.37 4.40
C ALA A 80 -22.19 -8.23 4.91
N ARG A 81 -23.06 -7.62 4.11
CA ARG A 81 -24.49 -7.46 4.44
C ARG A 81 -25.22 -8.79 4.56
N TYR A 82 -24.84 -9.79 3.75
CA TYR A 82 -25.37 -11.16 3.89
C TYR A 82 -25.12 -11.73 5.29
N ILE A 83 -23.89 -11.61 5.78
CA ILE A 83 -23.47 -12.09 7.10
C ILE A 83 -24.15 -11.27 8.19
N TYR A 84 -24.12 -9.94 8.06
CA TYR A 84 -24.79 -9.02 8.98
C TYR A 84 -26.29 -9.35 9.13
N ARG A 85 -27.04 -9.41 8.02
CA ARG A 85 -28.49 -9.69 8.06
C ARG A 85 -28.74 -11.04 8.72
N LYS A 86 -27.95 -12.07 8.39
CA LYS A 86 -28.11 -13.40 8.96
C LYS A 86 -27.86 -13.46 10.47
N LYS A 87 -26.91 -12.67 10.98
CA LYS A 87 -26.52 -12.71 12.40
C LYS A 87 -27.26 -11.70 13.26
N LEU A 88 -27.58 -10.51 12.76
CA LEU A 88 -28.06 -9.39 13.58
C LEU A 88 -29.51 -8.97 13.33
N THR A 89 -30.15 -9.36 12.21
CA THR A 89 -31.54 -8.97 11.95
C THR A 89 -32.52 -10.10 12.24
N PHE A 90 -33.71 -9.77 12.76
CA PHE A 90 -34.78 -10.73 12.99
C PHE A 90 -35.22 -11.42 11.68
N ALA A 91 -35.52 -10.61 10.64
CA ALA A 91 -35.91 -11.10 9.32
C ALA A 91 -34.83 -12.00 8.70
N GLY A 92 -33.54 -11.65 8.81
CA GLY A 92 -32.47 -12.50 8.27
C GLY A 92 -32.27 -13.82 9.01
N ARG A 93 -32.62 -13.90 10.30
CA ARG A 93 -32.58 -15.16 11.08
C ARG A 93 -33.67 -16.12 10.64
N ILE A 94 -34.91 -15.64 10.49
CA ILE A 94 -36.12 -16.44 10.20
C ILE A 94 -36.36 -16.60 8.69
N LEU A 95 -36.43 -15.48 7.97
CA LEU A 95 -36.81 -15.40 6.55
C LEU A 95 -35.59 -15.09 5.66
N GLY A 96 -34.45 -15.71 5.97
CA GLY A 96 -33.18 -15.30 5.38
C GLY A 96 -33.12 -15.36 3.84
N TRP A 97 -33.89 -16.25 3.21
CA TRP A 97 -33.96 -16.36 1.75
C TRP A 97 -34.61 -15.14 1.09
N LEU A 98 -35.58 -14.48 1.75
CA LEU A 98 -36.26 -13.28 1.22
C LEU A 98 -35.36 -12.05 1.25
N VAL A 99 -34.49 -11.94 2.25
CA VAL A 99 -33.64 -10.76 2.47
C VAL A 99 -32.17 -11.02 2.13
N ASN A 100 -31.88 -12.05 1.33
CA ASN A 100 -30.51 -12.44 0.97
C ASN A 100 -29.58 -12.55 2.20
N ALA A 101 -30.07 -13.07 3.33
CA ALA A 101 -29.28 -13.30 4.53
C ALA A 101 -28.68 -14.70 4.51
N LYS A 102 -27.35 -14.79 4.35
CA LYS A 102 -26.62 -16.06 4.27
C LYS A 102 -25.22 -15.95 4.86
N LEU A 103 -24.74 -17.07 5.40
CA LEU A 103 -23.34 -17.27 5.73
C LEU A 103 -22.66 -18.02 4.56
N PRO A 104 -21.33 -17.88 4.39
CA PRO A 104 -20.56 -18.79 3.56
C PRO A 104 -20.83 -20.25 3.97
N LYS A 105 -21.01 -21.15 3.01
CA LYS A 105 -21.26 -22.58 3.28
C LYS A 105 -20.28 -23.50 2.54
N SER A 106 -19.47 -22.93 1.66
CA SER A 106 -18.59 -23.67 0.77
C SER A 106 -17.27 -22.94 0.57
N GLU A 107 -16.28 -23.68 0.07
CA GLU A 107 -15.01 -23.13 -0.39
C GLU A 107 -15.22 -22.07 -1.49
N LYS A 108 -16.17 -22.28 -2.39
CA LYS A 108 -16.53 -21.31 -3.44
C LYS A 108 -16.99 -19.97 -2.85
N ASP A 109 -17.81 -19.99 -1.79
CA ASP A 109 -18.26 -18.76 -1.13
C ASP A 109 -17.08 -18.00 -0.49
N LEU A 110 -16.10 -18.73 0.05
CA LEU A 110 -14.87 -18.13 0.59
C LEU A 110 -14.03 -17.52 -0.53
N ASP A 111 -13.85 -18.22 -1.64
CA ASP A 111 -13.09 -17.72 -2.79
C ASP A 111 -13.71 -16.42 -3.32
N GLU A 112 -15.04 -16.31 -3.37
CA GLU A 112 -15.72 -15.06 -3.71
C GLU A 112 -15.49 -13.91 -2.71
N ILE A 113 -15.39 -14.22 -1.42
CA ILE A 113 -15.04 -13.23 -0.39
C ILE A 113 -13.59 -12.77 -0.58
N VAL A 114 -12.66 -13.71 -0.80
CA VAL A 114 -11.24 -13.43 -1.01
C VAL A 114 -11.07 -12.53 -2.24
N GLU A 115 -11.75 -12.83 -3.34
CA GLU A 115 -11.76 -12.00 -4.55
C GLU A 115 -12.29 -10.58 -4.26
N ALA A 116 -13.38 -10.45 -3.50
CA ALA A 116 -13.90 -9.13 -3.13
C ALA A 116 -12.91 -8.34 -2.25
N VAL A 117 -12.26 -9.03 -1.33
CA VAL A 117 -11.32 -8.50 -0.35
C VAL A 117 -10.01 -8.05 -0.99
N TYR A 118 -9.48 -8.81 -1.93
CA TYR A 118 -8.21 -8.51 -2.62
C TYR A 118 -8.41 -7.89 -4.00
N ARG A 119 -9.63 -7.52 -4.38
CA ARG A 119 -9.91 -6.54 -5.46
C ARG A 119 -10.49 -5.24 -4.91
N CYS A 120 -10.30 -4.99 -3.61
CA CYS A 120 -10.63 -3.75 -2.97
C CYS A 120 -9.34 -3.09 -2.47
N THR A 121 -9.01 -1.92 -3.02
CA THR A 121 -7.78 -1.19 -2.70
C THR A 121 -7.87 -0.30 -1.48
N ASN A 122 -9.05 -0.27 -0.83
CA ASN A 122 -9.41 0.69 0.22
C ASN A 122 -9.24 2.17 -0.15
N CYS A 123 -9.34 2.52 -1.44
CA CYS A 123 -9.03 3.86 -1.91
C CYS A 123 -10.00 4.97 -1.45
N GLY A 124 -11.16 4.63 -0.89
CA GLY A 124 -12.16 5.59 -0.42
C GLY A 124 -12.99 6.29 -1.51
N HIS A 125 -12.78 5.99 -2.80
CA HIS A 125 -13.53 6.67 -3.86
C HIS A 125 -15.04 6.34 -3.80
N CYS A 126 -15.40 5.12 -3.41
CA CYS A 126 -16.79 4.71 -3.20
C CYS A 126 -17.50 5.51 -2.09
N TYR A 127 -16.74 5.96 -1.09
CA TYR A 127 -17.27 6.77 0.02
C TYR A 127 -17.63 8.17 -0.47
N LEU A 128 -16.72 8.82 -1.21
CA LEU A 128 -16.92 10.18 -1.69
C LEU A 128 -18.04 10.32 -2.73
N THR A 129 -18.25 9.28 -3.54
CA THR A 129 -19.30 9.31 -4.58
C THR A 129 -20.67 8.84 -4.07
N CYS A 130 -20.75 8.21 -2.89
CA CYS A 130 -22.01 7.66 -2.39
C CYS A 130 -22.87 8.77 -1.78
N PRO A 131 -24.14 8.94 -2.21
CA PRO A 131 -25.03 9.97 -1.64
C PRO A 131 -25.38 9.72 -0.17
N PHE A 132 -25.21 8.48 0.31
CA PHE A 132 -25.42 8.09 1.70
C PHE A 132 -24.13 8.06 2.53
N GLY A 133 -22.98 8.45 1.94
CA GLY A 133 -21.68 8.42 2.62
C GLY A 133 -21.25 7.01 3.03
N ILE A 134 -21.50 5.99 2.21
CA ILE A 134 -21.18 4.59 2.55
C ILE A 134 -19.76 4.25 2.13
N ASP A 135 -18.90 3.91 3.10
CA ASP A 135 -17.56 3.42 2.83
C ASP A 135 -17.54 1.89 2.65
N SER A 136 -17.90 1.45 1.45
CA SER A 136 -17.78 0.04 1.07
C SER A 136 -16.35 -0.50 1.22
N GLY A 137 -15.33 0.36 1.09
CA GLY A 137 -13.93 -0.02 1.29
C GLY A 137 -13.65 -0.45 2.72
N SER A 138 -14.12 0.33 3.70
CA SER A 138 -14.03 -0.02 5.13
C SER A 138 -14.83 -1.28 5.46
N VAL A 139 -16.06 -1.43 4.94
CA VAL A 139 -16.86 -2.67 5.12
C VAL A 139 -16.09 -3.90 4.63
N ILE A 140 -15.45 -3.83 3.47
CA ILE A 140 -14.71 -4.95 2.89
C ILE A 140 -13.41 -5.21 3.67
N GLN A 141 -12.61 -4.17 3.93
CA GLN A 141 -11.27 -4.32 4.49
C GLN A 141 -11.25 -4.49 6.01
N GLU A 142 -12.24 -3.98 6.73
CA GLU A 142 -12.30 -4.07 8.20
C GLU A 142 -13.21 -5.18 8.71
N LEU A 143 -14.17 -5.64 7.89
CA LEU A 143 -15.09 -6.72 8.28
C LEU A 143 -14.84 -8.01 7.47
N LEU A 144 -14.99 -7.99 6.15
CA LEU A 144 -14.85 -9.20 5.33
C LEU A 144 -13.43 -9.77 5.32
N LYS A 145 -12.41 -8.90 5.35
CA LYS A 145 -11.00 -9.31 5.43
C LYS A 145 -10.77 -10.25 6.62
N ILE A 146 -11.36 -9.98 7.78
CA ILE A 146 -11.20 -10.84 8.97
C ILE A 146 -11.78 -12.23 8.75
N VAL A 147 -12.90 -12.31 8.04
CA VAL A 147 -13.47 -13.61 7.66
C VAL A 147 -12.50 -14.38 6.76
N ALA A 148 -11.94 -13.73 5.73
CA ALA A 148 -10.93 -14.36 4.88
C ALA A 148 -9.68 -14.79 5.68
N THR A 149 -9.17 -13.91 6.54
CA THR A 149 -7.97 -14.15 7.35
C THR A 149 -8.13 -15.31 8.33
N ASP A 150 -9.20 -15.33 9.12
CA ASP A 150 -9.45 -16.40 10.10
C ASP A 150 -9.76 -17.75 9.44
N MET A 151 -10.24 -17.73 8.19
CA MET A 151 -10.41 -18.91 7.35
C MET A 151 -9.10 -19.37 6.69
N GLY A 152 -7.98 -18.71 6.97
CA GLY A 152 -6.67 -19.04 6.41
C GLY A 152 -6.48 -18.60 4.95
N ARG A 153 -7.30 -17.66 4.46
CA ARG A 153 -7.26 -17.16 3.07
C ARG A 153 -6.57 -15.81 2.96
N VAL A 154 -5.31 -15.77 3.38
CA VAL A 154 -4.41 -14.62 3.24
C VAL A 154 -3.30 -14.99 2.27
N PRO A 155 -2.90 -14.11 1.34
CA PRO A 155 -1.68 -14.30 0.58
C PRO A 155 -0.46 -14.37 1.51
N SER A 156 0.29 -15.45 1.37
CA SER A 156 1.40 -15.86 2.21
C SER A 156 2.46 -14.77 2.34
N LEU A 157 2.78 -14.05 1.26
CA LEU A 157 3.74 -12.95 1.31
C LEU A 157 3.26 -11.77 2.17
N ILE A 158 1.97 -11.42 2.12
CA ILE A 158 1.41 -10.35 2.96
C ILE A 158 1.48 -10.77 4.44
N ASP A 159 1.16 -12.03 4.71
CA ASP A 159 1.18 -12.59 6.05
C ASP A 159 2.60 -12.71 6.62
N PHE A 160 3.55 -13.05 5.76
CA PHE A 160 4.98 -13.03 6.03
C PHE A 160 5.44 -11.64 6.43
N PHE A 161 5.11 -10.60 5.65
CA PHE A 161 5.46 -9.23 5.99
C PHE A 161 4.82 -8.78 7.31
N ALA A 162 3.58 -9.19 7.57
CA ALA A 162 2.91 -8.90 8.84
C ALA A 162 3.65 -9.52 10.03
N GLU A 163 4.10 -10.77 9.92
CA GLU A 163 4.86 -11.45 10.97
C GLU A 163 6.28 -10.91 11.13
N LEU A 164 6.96 -10.67 10.01
CA LEU A 164 8.29 -10.05 9.96
C LEU A 164 8.28 -8.69 10.67
N GLU A 165 7.28 -7.87 10.37
CA GLU A 165 7.11 -6.58 11.01
C GLU A 165 6.73 -6.75 12.48
N ARG A 166 5.68 -7.49 12.81
CA ARG A 166 5.18 -7.66 14.19
C ARG A 166 6.29 -8.17 15.14
N SER A 167 7.05 -9.17 14.73
CA SER A 167 8.14 -9.73 15.53
C SER A 167 9.36 -8.81 15.64
N GLY A 168 9.55 -7.88 14.70
CA GLY A 168 10.80 -7.12 14.56
C GLY A 168 11.93 -7.91 13.90
N ALA A 169 11.64 -9.12 13.39
CA ALA A 169 12.62 -10.00 12.78
C ALA A 169 13.33 -9.41 11.54
N PHE A 170 12.82 -8.33 10.94
CA PHE A 170 13.53 -7.64 9.87
C PHE A 170 14.92 -7.14 10.28
N TYR A 171 15.19 -6.91 11.58
CA TYR A 171 16.53 -6.57 12.07
C TYR A 171 17.53 -7.74 11.97
N GLU A 172 17.03 -8.97 11.96
CA GLU A 172 17.81 -10.21 11.93
C GLU A 172 18.05 -10.71 10.50
N VAL A 173 17.54 -10.00 9.48
CA VAL A 173 17.77 -10.31 8.07
C VAL A 173 18.88 -9.40 7.53
N PRO A 174 20.11 -9.90 7.32
CA PRO A 174 21.27 -9.05 6.98
C PRO A 174 21.05 -8.20 5.73
N SER A 175 20.49 -8.79 4.67
CA SER A 175 20.24 -8.11 3.40
C SER A 175 19.27 -6.93 3.51
N LEU A 176 18.29 -6.99 4.42
CA LEU A 176 17.40 -5.87 4.69
C LEU A 176 18.15 -4.72 5.39
N MET A 177 18.99 -5.06 6.35
CA MET A 177 19.81 -4.08 7.06
C MET A 177 20.93 -3.49 6.18
N GLU A 178 21.47 -4.27 5.25
CA GLU A 178 22.41 -3.79 4.23
C GLU A 178 21.75 -2.80 3.28
N ALA A 179 20.54 -3.10 2.80
CA ALA A 179 19.78 -2.17 1.96
C ALA A 179 19.44 -0.86 2.70
N TRP A 180 19.07 -0.95 3.98
CA TRP A 180 18.86 0.23 4.83
C TRP A 180 20.13 1.09 4.92
N LYS A 181 21.27 0.46 5.24
CA LYS A 181 22.57 1.16 5.32
C LYS A 181 22.94 1.79 3.98
N ALA A 182 22.79 1.06 2.87
CA ALA A 182 23.09 1.56 1.53
C ALA A 182 22.24 2.79 1.16
N ALA A 183 20.97 2.81 1.54
CA ALA A 183 20.10 3.96 1.33
C ALA A 183 20.56 5.19 2.12
N LEU A 184 20.97 5.02 3.38
CA LEU A 184 21.50 6.09 4.22
C LEU A 184 22.87 6.59 3.73
N THR A 185 23.78 5.68 3.32
CA THR A 185 25.07 6.04 2.73
C THR A 185 24.89 6.86 1.46
N LYS A 186 23.98 6.46 0.56
CA LYS A 186 23.64 7.25 -0.63
C LYS A 186 23.13 8.65 -0.27
N ALA A 187 22.42 8.78 0.84
CA ALA A 187 21.92 10.06 1.30
C ALA A 187 23.03 10.94 1.93
N GLU A 188 23.98 10.35 2.67
CA GLU A 188 25.20 11.01 3.16
C GLU A 188 26.07 11.52 1.99
N GLU A 189 26.31 10.67 0.98
CA GLU A 189 27.05 11.02 -0.24
C GLU A 189 26.39 12.17 -0.98
N ALA A 190 25.05 12.17 -1.06
CA ALA A 190 24.27 13.20 -1.70
C ALA A 190 24.39 14.60 -1.05
N ILE A 191 24.79 14.68 0.22
CA ILE A 191 24.96 15.93 0.97
C ILE A 191 26.41 16.19 1.40
N GLY A 192 27.32 15.25 1.16
CA GLY A 192 28.74 15.35 1.50
C GLY A 192 29.05 15.36 3.01
N LYS A 193 28.12 14.88 3.86
CA LYS A 193 28.30 14.84 5.32
C LYS A 193 27.51 13.72 5.98
N LYS A 194 27.84 13.44 7.24
CA LYS A 194 27.12 12.46 8.08
C LYS A 194 25.72 12.95 8.45
N LEU A 195 24.75 12.04 8.43
CA LEU A 195 23.38 12.35 8.86
C LEU A 195 23.30 12.49 10.38
N PRO A 196 22.40 13.35 10.89
CA PRO A 196 22.10 13.44 12.31
C PRO A 196 21.27 12.24 12.77
N TYR A 197 21.93 11.14 13.13
CA TYR A 197 21.25 9.93 13.58
C TYR A 197 20.71 10.04 15.01
N ASP A 198 19.46 9.61 15.21
CA ASP A 198 18.80 9.45 16.52
C ASP A 198 18.99 10.63 17.50
N LYS A 199 19.02 11.86 16.98
CA LYS A 199 19.19 13.09 17.78
C LYS A 199 17.95 13.33 18.62
N ALA A 200 18.08 13.11 19.94
CA ALA A 200 17.03 13.38 20.89
C ALA A 200 16.64 14.87 20.89
N GLY A 201 15.34 15.15 20.92
CA GLY A 201 14.77 16.50 20.95
C GLY A 201 14.84 17.28 19.63
N ALA A 202 15.24 16.64 18.52
CA ALA A 202 15.23 17.30 17.20
C ALA A 202 13.83 17.79 16.83
N GLU A 203 13.72 18.91 16.10
CA GLU A 203 12.42 19.44 15.68
C GLU A 203 11.68 18.46 14.76
N ILE A 204 12.41 17.82 13.84
CA ILE A 204 11.87 16.92 12.82
C ILE A 204 12.52 15.54 12.89
N LEU A 205 11.71 14.48 12.88
CA LEU A 205 12.13 13.13 12.47
C LEU A 205 11.73 12.91 11.02
N LEU A 206 12.71 12.77 10.12
CA LEU A 206 12.44 12.18 8.81
C LEU A 206 12.36 10.66 9.00
N LEU A 207 11.17 10.10 8.74
CA LEU A 207 10.85 8.70 9.00
C LEU A 207 10.65 7.92 7.69
N PRO A 208 11.74 7.47 7.05
CA PRO A 208 11.62 6.47 6.00
C PRO A 208 11.29 5.11 6.60
N MET A 209 10.45 4.35 5.91
CA MET A 209 10.20 2.95 6.20
C MET A 209 11.30 2.08 5.59
N LEU A 210 11.51 0.86 6.10
CA LEU A 210 12.48 -0.07 5.48
C LEU A 210 12.15 -0.32 4.00
N THR A 211 10.86 -0.37 3.66
CA THR A 211 10.42 -0.49 2.26
C THR A 211 10.81 0.71 1.39
N ASP A 212 10.89 1.93 1.94
CA ASP A 212 11.39 3.10 1.21
C ASP A 212 12.89 2.95 0.90
N ALA A 213 13.67 2.40 1.85
CA ALA A 213 15.09 2.14 1.62
C ALA A 213 15.34 1.03 0.59
N LEU A 214 14.48 0.00 0.58
CA LEU A 214 14.57 -1.13 -0.35
C LEU A 214 14.28 -0.72 -1.80
N PHE A 215 13.24 0.09 -2.01
CA PHE A 215 12.72 0.36 -3.35
C PHE A 215 12.98 1.79 -3.83
N TYR A 216 13.08 2.76 -2.92
CA TYR A 216 13.18 4.19 -3.24
C TYR A 216 14.30 4.92 -2.46
N PRO A 217 15.56 4.40 -2.45
CA PRO A 217 16.65 5.07 -1.73
C PRO A 217 16.93 6.50 -2.25
N GLY A 218 16.55 6.79 -3.50
CA GLY A 218 16.61 8.14 -4.07
C GLY A 218 15.64 9.14 -3.41
N ALA A 219 14.45 8.69 -2.98
CA ALA A 219 13.47 9.55 -2.32
C ALA A 219 13.96 9.98 -0.93
N ILE A 220 14.62 9.07 -0.20
CA ILE A 220 15.27 9.37 1.08
C ILE A 220 16.34 10.44 0.88
N ALA A 221 17.26 10.24 -0.08
CA ALA A 221 18.29 11.22 -0.39
C ALA A 221 17.71 12.59 -0.82
N GLY A 222 16.65 12.59 -1.63
CA GLY A 222 15.96 13.82 -2.05
C GLY A 222 15.31 14.57 -0.90
N ALA A 223 14.64 13.87 0.01
CA ALA A 223 14.06 14.47 1.20
C ALA A 223 15.12 15.08 2.12
N ILE A 224 16.23 14.37 2.34
CA ILE A 224 17.34 14.88 3.15
C ILE A 224 17.95 16.13 2.52
N LYS A 225 18.17 16.16 1.19
CA LYS A 225 18.62 17.37 0.50
C LYS A 225 17.71 18.57 0.74
N ILE A 226 16.40 18.37 0.78
CA ILE A 226 15.42 19.43 1.07
C ILE A 226 15.59 19.94 2.51
N LEU A 227 15.70 19.03 3.49
CA LEU A 227 15.88 19.40 4.90
C LEU A 227 17.19 20.17 5.12
N GLU A 228 18.25 19.74 4.45
CA GLU A 228 19.57 20.39 4.46
C GLU A 228 19.55 21.77 3.80
N ALA A 229 18.95 21.90 2.62
CA ALA A 229 18.83 23.18 1.92
C ALA A 229 18.02 24.19 2.75
N ALA A 230 16.99 23.74 3.44
CA ALA A 230 16.18 24.56 4.35
C ALA A 230 16.81 24.76 5.75
N LYS A 231 18.00 24.20 6.00
CA LYS A 231 18.74 24.29 7.27
C LYS A 231 17.89 23.90 8.49
N LEU A 232 17.10 22.85 8.36
CA LEU A 232 16.19 22.40 9.41
C LEU A 232 16.93 21.58 10.47
N ASP A 233 16.45 21.64 11.72
CA ASP A 233 16.89 20.73 12.77
C ASP A 233 16.14 19.40 12.63
N TYR A 234 16.80 18.39 12.10
CA TYR A 234 16.20 17.08 11.86
C TYR A 234 17.05 15.92 12.37
N THR A 235 16.42 14.76 12.46
CA THR A 235 17.07 13.48 12.68
C THR A 235 16.52 12.40 11.76
N VAL A 236 17.33 11.38 11.50
CA VAL A 236 16.99 10.17 10.73
C VAL A 236 17.31 8.98 11.63
N PRO A 237 16.48 7.93 11.68
CA PRO A 237 16.76 6.82 12.56
C PRO A 237 17.96 6.00 12.03
N SER A 238 18.91 5.62 12.91
CA SER A 238 20.08 4.83 12.47
C SER A 238 19.70 3.41 12.01
N LYS A 239 18.57 2.91 12.50
CA LYS A 239 17.96 1.62 12.14
C LYS A 239 16.48 1.85 11.76
N PRO A 240 15.90 1.04 10.88
CA PRO A 240 14.50 1.23 10.49
C PRO A 240 13.58 1.05 11.69
N LEU A 241 12.76 2.06 12.03
CA LEU A 241 11.81 1.94 13.14
C LEU A 241 10.58 1.07 12.79
N GLY A 242 10.37 0.81 11.50
CA GLY A 242 9.28 -0.02 10.99
C GLY A 242 9.56 -0.54 9.57
N PHE A 243 8.84 -1.59 9.17
CA PHE A 243 8.98 -2.18 7.84
C PHE A 243 8.15 -1.41 6.79
N ARG A 244 6.84 -1.34 7.03
CA ARG A 244 5.86 -0.49 6.32
C ARG A 244 4.61 -0.35 7.18
N THR A 245 4.81 0.15 8.40
CA THR A 245 3.90 -0.09 9.52
C THR A 245 2.51 0.51 9.31
N PRO A 246 1.40 -0.20 9.61
CA PRO A 246 1.30 -1.59 10.10
C PRO A 246 0.78 -2.58 9.03
N VAL A 247 1.67 -3.36 8.38
CA VAL A 247 1.32 -4.31 7.31
C VAL A 247 0.32 -5.37 7.77
N ALA A 248 0.35 -5.74 9.03
CA ALA A 248 -0.61 -6.66 9.63
C ALA A 248 -2.08 -6.21 9.45
N ALA A 249 -2.35 -4.92 9.29
CA ALA A 249 -3.71 -4.45 8.97
C ALA A 249 -4.16 -4.91 7.57
N VAL A 250 -3.24 -4.95 6.60
CA VAL A 250 -3.51 -5.46 5.23
C VAL A 250 -3.74 -6.98 5.24
N ALA A 251 -3.07 -7.68 6.15
CA ALA A 251 -3.25 -9.12 6.40
C ALA A 251 -4.55 -9.45 7.16
N GLY A 252 -5.30 -8.45 7.63
CA GLY A 252 -6.49 -8.67 8.45
C GLY A 252 -6.20 -9.09 9.90
N ARG A 253 -5.03 -8.72 10.43
CA ARG A 253 -4.58 -9.03 11.80
C ARG A 253 -4.51 -7.78 12.67
N PRO A 254 -5.64 -7.34 13.26
CA PRO A 254 -5.71 -6.06 13.97
C PRO A 254 -4.80 -6.00 15.21
N GLU A 255 -4.67 -7.09 15.97
CA GLU A 255 -3.82 -7.10 17.17
C GLU A 255 -2.33 -6.98 16.81
N ALA A 256 -1.88 -7.74 15.80
CA ALA A 256 -0.52 -7.61 15.27
C ALA A 256 -0.24 -6.21 14.69
N ALA A 257 -1.26 -5.59 14.06
CA ALA A 257 -1.15 -4.21 13.58
C ALA A 257 -1.00 -3.22 14.73
N LYS A 258 -1.76 -3.41 15.82
CA LYS A 258 -1.67 -2.60 17.04
C LYS A 258 -0.31 -2.76 17.72
N GLU A 259 0.23 -3.97 17.83
CA GLU A 259 1.57 -4.25 18.36
C GLU A 259 2.66 -3.50 17.58
N ALA A 260 2.68 -3.66 16.26
CA ALA A 260 3.66 -3.01 15.38
C ALA A 260 3.56 -1.47 15.45
N LEU A 261 2.33 -0.94 15.42
CA LEU A 261 2.08 0.50 15.50
C LEU A 261 2.48 1.07 16.86
N LYS A 262 2.19 0.36 17.96
CA LYS A 262 2.60 0.77 19.31
C LYS A 262 4.11 0.86 19.40
N ARG A 263 4.85 -0.16 18.91
CA ARG A 263 6.32 -0.14 18.95
C ARG A 263 6.92 1.01 18.13
N LEU A 264 6.32 1.33 16.98
CA LEU A 264 6.74 2.47 16.17
C LEU A 264 6.52 3.78 16.94
N VAL A 265 5.31 4.01 17.45
CA VAL A 265 4.97 5.24 18.20
C VAL A 265 5.85 5.39 19.43
N ASP A 266 6.00 4.36 20.25
CA ASP A 266 6.83 4.40 21.45
C ASP A 266 8.31 4.69 21.12
N SER A 267 8.82 4.20 19.98
CA SER A 267 10.18 4.50 19.52
C SER A 267 10.34 5.96 19.10
N ILE A 268 9.34 6.54 18.45
CA ILE A 268 9.33 7.95 18.05
C ILE A 268 9.27 8.86 19.28
N GLU A 269 8.39 8.56 20.24
CA GLU A 269 8.21 9.37 21.45
C GLU A 269 9.46 9.40 22.33
N LYS A 270 10.22 8.28 22.36
CA LYS A 270 11.53 8.25 23.03
C LYS A 270 12.55 9.22 22.44
N LEU A 271 12.43 9.58 21.16
CA LEU A 271 13.30 10.59 20.55
C LEU A 271 12.88 12.01 20.94
N GLY A 272 11.67 12.23 21.47
CA GLY A 272 11.21 13.55 21.90
C GLY A 272 11.08 14.58 20.77
N VAL A 273 10.86 14.12 19.53
CA VAL A 273 10.72 14.99 18.35
C VAL A 273 9.35 15.65 18.30
N LYS A 274 9.24 16.84 17.70
CA LYS A 274 7.96 17.56 17.60
C LYS A 274 7.15 17.19 16.36
N THR A 275 7.83 16.90 15.26
CA THR A 275 7.19 16.59 13.97
C THR A 275 7.82 15.36 13.33
N VAL A 276 7.00 14.43 12.85
CA VAL A 276 7.40 13.26 12.08
C VAL A 276 6.99 13.46 10.62
N VAL A 277 7.94 13.26 9.71
CA VAL A 277 7.76 13.48 8.28
C VAL A 277 7.93 12.16 7.53
N LEU A 278 6.91 11.73 6.80
CA LEU A 278 6.92 10.50 5.99
C LEU A 278 7.06 10.78 4.49
N LEU A 279 7.58 9.79 3.76
CA LEU A 279 7.81 9.84 2.31
C LEU A 279 6.84 8.97 1.50
N ASP A 280 6.18 8.02 2.15
CA ASP A 280 5.42 6.96 1.49
C ASP A 280 4.15 7.48 0.80
N GLY A 281 3.62 6.71 -0.16
CA GLY A 281 2.36 6.98 -0.86
C GLY A 281 1.07 6.95 -0.03
N GLY A 282 1.17 7.20 1.26
CA GLY A 282 0.08 7.52 2.17
C GLY A 282 -0.34 6.40 3.11
N PHE A 283 0.18 5.17 3.02
CA PHE A 283 -0.26 4.07 3.90
C PHE A 283 0.28 4.25 5.33
N PRO A 284 1.59 4.16 5.63
CA PRO A 284 2.13 4.53 6.93
C PRO A 284 1.70 5.92 7.39
N TYR A 285 1.68 6.91 6.48
CA TYR A 285 1.24 8.26 6.82
C TYR A 285 -0.21 8.30 7.35
N PHE A 286 -1.17 7.70 6.63
CA PHE A 286 -2.57 7.63 7.08
C PHE A 286 -2.70 6.89 8.41
N TRP A 287 -1.97 5.79 8.58
CA TRP A 287 -2.04 5.01 9.80
C TRP A 287 -1.47 5.74 11.00
N LEU A 288 -0.30 6.37 10.84
CA LEU A 288 0.33 7.11 11.93
C LEU A 288 -0.48 8.37 12.28
N ARG A 289 -0.90 9.17 11.29
CA ARG A 289 -1.62 10.43 11.52
C ARG A 289 -3.05 10.22 12.06
N TRP A 290 -3.80 9.28 11.46
CA TRP A 290 -5.24 9.19 11.68
C TRP A 290 -5.70 7.93 12.43
N LYS A 291 -5.03 6.79 12.26
CA LYS A 291 -5.44 5.54 12.92
C LYS A 291 -4.76 5.31 14.26
N ALA A 292 -3.50 5.72 14.43
CA ALA A 292 -2.75 5.48 15.65
C ALA A 292 -3.45 6.00 16.91
N PRO A 293 -4.01 7.22 16.94
CA PRO A 293 -4.68 7.71 18.15
C PRO A 293 -5.86 6.83 18.58
N THR A 294 -6.67 6.40 17.62
CA THR A 294 -7.85 5.54 17.87
C THR A 294 -7.45 4.11 18.20
N VAL A 295 -6.45 3.56 17.53
CA VAL A 295 -5.98 2.16 17.73
C VAL A 295 -5.25 2.00 19.07
N LEU A 296 -4.48 3.02 19.47
CA LEU A 296 -3.73 3.02 20.72
C LEU A 296 -4.52 3.60 21.89
N GLY A 297 -5.63 4.31 21.63
CA GLY A 297 -6.48 4.91 22.65
C GLY A 297 -5.85 6.12 23.34
N ARG A 298 -4.90 6.82 22.69
CA ARG A 298 -4.19 7.97 23.25
C ARG A 298 -3.78 8.97 22.17
N LYS A 299 -3.54 10.22 22.56
CA LYS A 299 -2.95 11.22 21.66
C LYS A 299 -1.48 10.89 21.42
N LEU A 300 -0.95 11.34 20.28
CA LEU A 300 0.47 11.29 19.97
C LEU A 300 1.12 12.59 20.46
N ASP A 301 2.36 12.50 20.95
CA ASP A 301 3.11 13.66 21.46
C ASP A 301 3.80 14.47 20.34
N PHE A 302 3.62 14.05 19.08
CA PHE A 302 4.21 14.65 17.89
C PHE A 302 3.17 14.87 16.79
N LYS A 303 3.45 15.82 15.89
CA LYS A 303 2.69 16.02 14.65
C LYS A 303 3.16 15.07 13.57
N VAL A 304 2.26 14.70 12.66
CA VAL A 304 2.58 13.83 11.51
C VAL A 304 2.30 14.59 10.23
N LEU A 305 3.34 14.74 9.40
CA LEU A 305 3.27 15.35 8.09
C LEU A 305 3.73 14.36 7.01
N HIS A 306 3.19 14.49 5.82
CA HIS A 306 3.83 14.00 4.61
C HIS A 306 4.86 15.02 4.12
N ILE A 307 5.94 14.57 3.50
CA ILE A 307 7.02 15.45 3.01
C ILE A 307 6.50 16.58 2.10
N VAL A 308 5.46 16.31 1.31
CA VAL A 308 4.86 17.32 0.43
C VAL A 308 4.21 18.47 1.20
N GLU A 309 3.64 18.21 2.39
CA GLU A 309 3.10 19.25 3.27
C GLU A 309 4.23 20.11 3.82
N LEU A 310 5.33 19.48 4.25
CA LEU A 310 6.51 20.20 4.71
C LEU A 310 7.12 21.05 3.60
N VAL A 311 7.29 20.51 2.39
CA VAL A 311 7.83 21.26 1.25
C VAL A 311 6.94 22.46 0.91
N ASP A 312 5.63 22.27 0.88
CA ASP A 312 4.68 23.37 0.65
C ASP A 312 4.82 24.49 1.70
N GLU A 313 4.94 24.12 2.98
CA GLU A 313 5.19 25.08 4.05
C GLU A 313 6.53 25.82 3.89
N LEU A 314 7.60 25.12 3.52
CA LEU A 314 8.93 25.70 3.36
C LEU A 314 8.96 26.68 2.18
N ILE A 315 8.35 26.33 1.06
CA ILE A 315 8.23 27.21 -0.11
C ILE A 315 7.41 28.44 0.26
N SER A 316 6.26 28.26 0.92
CA SER A 316 5.37 29.35 1.31
C SER A 316 6.03 30.33 2.29
N LYS A 317 6.94 29.85 3.14
CA LYS A 317 7.72 30.67 4.09
C LYS A 317 9.01 31.24 3.49
N GLY A 318 9.30 30.99 2.21
CA GLY A 318 10.54 31.43 1.55
C GLY A 318 11.81 30.79 2.13
N LYS A 319 11.70 29.59 2.72
CA LYS A 319 12.81 28.87 3.37
C LYS A 319 13.55 27.91 2.45
N LEU A 320 13.06 27.71 1.22
CA LEU A 320 13.65 26.82 0.25
C LEU A 320 13.97 27.59 -1.02
N GLU A 321 15.24 27.61 -1.40
CA GLU A 321 15.70 28.10 -2.69
C GLU A 321 15.71 26.93 -3.69
N PHE A 322 15.11 27.13 -4.85
CA PHE A 322 15.07 26.14 -5.91
C PHE A 322 14.89 26.82 -7.27
N GLU A 323 15.36 26.15 -8.32
CA GLU A 323 15.12 26.59 -9.69
C GLU A 323 13.80 26.03 -10.20
N THR A 324 12.98 26.87 -10.81
CA THR A 324 11.79 26.41 -11.52
C THR A 324 12.20 25.76 -12.85
N ALA A 325 11.86 24.49 -13.00
CA ALA A 325 12.09 23.73 -14.21
C ALA A 325 11.06 24.06 -15.31
N ASP A 326 11.40 23.78 -16.58
CA ASP A 326 10.49 23.95 -17.73
C ASP A 326 9.89 22.63 -18.22
N ASP A 327 9.87 21.62 -17.35
CA ASP A 327 9.46 20.26 -17.70
C ASP A 327 7.95 20.06 -17.63
N GLU A 328 7.42 19.34 -18.61
CA GLU A 328 6.01 18.92 -18.61
C GLU A 328 5.80 17.83 -17.55
N VAL A 329 5.31 18.25 -16.39
CA VAL A 329 5.12 17.37 -15.22
C VAL A 329 3.64 17.30 -14.84
N THR A 330 3.23 16.17 -14.29
CA THR A 330 1.90 15.96 -13.71
C THR A 330 2.04 15.28 -12.36
N TRP A 331 1.01 15.38 -11.53
CA TRP A 331 0.95 14.72 -10.24
C TRP A 331 -0.01 13.53 -10.29
N HIS A 332 0.40 12.42 -9.70
CA HIS A 332 -0.47 11.28 -9.41
C HIS A 332 -0.86 11.34 -7.94
N ASP A 333 -2.14 11.56 -7.63
CA ASP A 333 -2.63 11.53 -6.25
C ASP A 333 -2.70 10.10 -5.68
N PRO A 334 -1.86 9.75 -4.69
CA PRO A 334 -2.01 8.48 -4.00
C PRO A 334 -3.29 8.52 -3.17
N CYS A 335 -4.17 7.52 -3.36
CA CYS A 335 -5.48 7.55 -2.71
C CYS A 335 -5.43 7.52 -1.17
N GLN A 336 -4.38 6.92 -0.59
CA GLN A 336 -4.18 6.91 0.86
C GLN A 336 -3.70 8.28 1.36
N LEU A 337 -2.92 9.01 0.56
CA LEU A 337 -2.47 10.36 0.92
C LEU A 337 -3.60 11.39 0.81
N VAL A 338 -4.37 11.32 -0.28
CA VAL A 338 -5.41 12.32 -0.57
C VAL A 338 -6.75 11.99 0.10
N ARG A 339 -7.43 10.92 -0.32
CA ARG A 339 -8.79 10.60 0.16
C ARG A 339 -8.82 10.12 1.60
N ARG A 340 -7.79 9.40 2.05
CA ARG A 340 -7.71 8.91 3.43
C ARG A 340 -6.88 9.84 4.32
N GLY A 341 -5.83 10.42 3.75
CA GLY A 341 -4.80 11.16 4.48
C GLY A 341 -5.03 12.67 4.56
N GLY A 342 -5.90 13.24 3.72
CA GLY A 342 -6.28 14.65 3.77
C GLY A 342 -5.29 15.63 3.14
N VAL A 343 -4.25 15.15 2.45
CA VAL A 343 -3.27 16.01 1.74
C VAL A 343 -3.75 16.16 0.31
N VAL A 344 -4.35 17.32 -0.01
CA VAL A 344 -5.07 17.52 -1.28
C VAL A 344 -4.41 18.60 -2.10
N GLU A 345 -4.24 19.80 -1.54
CA GLU A 345 -3.85 20.99 -2.30
C GLU A 345 -2.33 21.21 -2.30
N GLU A 346 -1.64 20.72 -1.26
CA GLU A 346 -0.20 20.87 -1.04
C GLU A 346 0.62 20.38 -2.24
N PRO A 347 0.36 19.19 -2.84
CA PRO A 347 1.12 18.74 -3.99
C PRO A 347 0.97 19.68 -5.19
N TYR A 348 -0.20 20.27 -5.41
CA TYR A 348 -0.42 21.16 -6.56
C TYR A 348 0.31 22.49 -6.40
N ARG A 349 0.30 23.05 -5.18
CA ARG A 349 1.05 24.27 -4.87
C ARG A 349 2.55 24.06 -5.06
N VAL A 350 3.08 22.93 -4.58
CA VAL A 350 4.48 22.55 -4.78
C VAL A 350 4.78 22.37 -6.27
N MET A 351 3.99 21.55 -6.97
CA MET A 351 4.25 21.21 -8.37
C MET A 351 4.16 22.44 -9.30
N ALA A 352 3.26 23.39 -9.02
CA ALA A 352 3.13 24.64 -9.76
C ALA A 352 4.33 25.59 -9.55
N LYS A 353 5.06 25.47 -8.43
CA LYS A 353 6.27 26.26 -8.16
C LYS A 353 7.53 25.63 -8.76
N VAL A 354 7.65 24.32 -8.70
CA VAL A 354 8.83 23.60 -9.18
C VAL A 354 8.86 23.45 -10.71
N SER A 355 7.73 23.56 -11.41
CA SER A 355 7.70 23.56 -12.87
C SER A 355 6.74 24.58 -13.50
N ARG A 356 7.21 25.34 -14.49
CA ARG A 356 6.38 26.24 -15.32
C ARG A 356 5.38 25.50 -16.21
N ARG A 357 5.59 24.20 -16.44
CA ARG A 357 4.73 23.35 -17.29
C ARG A 357 4.03 22.24 -16.51
N PHE A 358 3.79 22.44 -15.21
CA PHE A 358 2.93 21.56 -14.44
C PHE A 358 1.50 21.57 -14.99
N ARG A 359 0.96 20.38 -15.24
CA ARG A 359 -0.44 20.18 -15.65
C ARG A 359 -1.05 19.09 -14.77
N PRO A 360 -2.07 19.41 -13.94
CA PRO A 360 -2.78 18.39 -13.19
C PRO A 360 -3.54 17.46 -14.14
N LEU A 361 -3.73 16.20 -13.72
CA LEU A 361 -4.56 15.26 -14.48
C LEU A 361 -6.03 15.72 -14.53
N PRO A 362 -6.83 15.34 -15.54
CA PRO A 362 -8.26 15.66 -15.56
C PRO A 362 -9.03 15.21 -14.32
N HIS A 363 -8.66 14.06 -13.76
CA HIS A 363 -9.17 13.56 -12.48
C HIS A 363 -8.05 13.60 -11.45
N HIS A 364 -8.10 14.59 -10.57
CA HIS A 364 -7.04 14.90 -9.63
C HIS A 364 -7.63 15.19 -8.25
N GLY A 365 -6.77 15.31 -7.24
CA GLY A 365 -7.15 15.48 -5.85
C GLY A 365 -8.06 14.33 -5.38
N VAL A 366 -9.14 14.68 -4.68
CA VAL A 366 -10.11 13.69 -4.14
C VAL A 366 -10.81 12.87 -5.24
N ASN A 367 -10.87 13.40 -6.47
CA ASN A 367 -11.47 12.76 -7.63
C ASN A 367 -10.49 11.86 -8.42
N SER A 368 -9.23 11.76 -8.00
CA SER A 368 -8.22 10.98 -8.73
C SER A 368 -8.57 9.50 -8.89
N LEU A 369 -8.30 8.97 -10.09
CA LEU A 369 -8.48 7.55 -10.38
C LEU A 369 -7.47 6.69 -9.60
N CYS A 370 -7.96 5.58 -9.03
CA CYS A 370 -7.13 4.62 -8.30
C CYS A 370 -6.23 3.81 -9.25
N CYS A 371 -4.96 3.60 -8.89
CA CYS A 371 -4.00 2.76 -9.65
C CYS A 371 -4.26 1.25 -9.56
N GLY A 372 -5.15 0.80 -8.67
CA GLY A 372 -5.44 -0.61 -8.45
C GLY A 372 -4.51 -1.35 -7.47
N GLY A 373 -3.34 -0.81 -7.11
CA GLY A 373 -2.32 -1.58 -6.34
C GLY A 373 -2.53 -1.69 -4.82
N GLY A 374 -3.53 -1.00 -4.25
CA GLY A 374 -3.78 -1.00 -2.80
C GLY A 374 -4.39 -2.30 -2.26
N GLY A 375 -4.60 -2.40 -0.94
CA GLY A 375 -5.23 -3.57 -0.32
C GLY A 375 -4.38 -4.85 -0.30
N GLY A 376 -3.07 -4.70 -0.56
CA GLY A 376 -2.09 -5.79 -0.62
C GLY A 376 -1.75 -6.28 -2.03
N ILE A 377 -2.49 -5.83 -3.05
CA ILE A 377 -2.41 -6.35 -4.43
C ILE A 377 -1.03 -6.19 -5.04
N GLY A 378 -0.43 -5.01 -4.94
CA GLY A 378 0.90 -4.86 -5.52
C GLY A 378 1.99 -5.59 -4.72
N CYS A 379 1.74 -5.92 -3.45
CA CYS A 379 2.71 -6.59 -2.59
C CYS A 379 2.72 -8.11 -2.78
N MET A 380 1.78 -8.66 -3.56
CA MET A 380 1.65 -10.11 -3.78
C MET A 380 2.00 -10.51 -5.22
N SER A 381 2.62 -9.63 -6.01
CA SER A 381 2.99 -9.98 -7.39
C SER A 381 4.01 -11.13 -7.41
N MET A 382 3.97 -11.97 -8.44
CA MET A 382 4.94 -13.05 -8.64
C MET A 382 6.36 -12.50 -8.78
N GLU A 383 6.51 -11.31 -9.35
CA GLU A 383 7.80 -10.63 -9.40
C GLU A 383 8.27 -10.20 -8.01
N MET A 384 7.38 -9.63 -7.19
CA MET A 384 7.72 -9.28 -5.82
C MET A 384 8.08 -10.52 -4.99
N ILE A 385 7.36 -11.62 -5.16
CA ILE A 385 7.67 -12.89 -4.50
C ILE A 385 9.08 -13.37 -4.85
N LYS A 386 9.45 -13.34 -6.13
CA LYS A 386 10.80 -13.75 -6.57
C LYS A 386 11.90 -12.83 -6.03
N GLN A 387 11.70 -11.52 -6.14
CA GLN A 387 12.68 -10.54 -5.69
C GLN A 387 12.88 -10.63 -4.17
N PHE A 388 11.77 -10.68 -3.42
CA PHE A 388 11.82 -10.75 -1.98
C PHE A 388 12.36 -12.10 -1.49
N SER A 389 11.98 -13.22 -2.11
CA SER A 389 12.54 -14.53 -1.74
C SER A 389 14.06 -14.54 -1.92
N SER A 390 14.55 -14.02 -3.04
CA SER A 390 15.99 -13.85 -3.28
C SER A 390 16.65 -12.99 -2.21
N LEU A 391 16.01 -11.89 -1.82
CA LEU A 391 16.52 -10.97 -0.81
C LEU A 391 16.68 -11.64 0.55
N VAL A 392 15.73 -12.49 0.97
CA VAL A 392 15.77 -13.17 2.27
C VAL A 392 16.41 -14.57 2.24
N GLY A 393 16.91 -14.99 1.08
CA GLY A 393 17.53 -16.30 0.86
C GLY A 393 16.54 -17.47 0.94
N LEU A 394 15.31 -17.26 0.49
CA LEU A 394 14.26 -18.26 0.36
C LEU A 394 13.98 -18.54 -1.13
N LYS A 395 13.30 -19.66 -1.40
CA LYS A 395 12.76 -19.90 -2.74
C LYS A 395 11.38 -19.24 -2.88
N PRO A 396 10.94 -18.85 -4.10
CA PRO A 396 9.60 -18.29 -4.31
C PRO A 396 8.49 -19.19 -3.75
N GLU A 397 8.67 -20.51 -3.86
CA GLU A 397 7.71 -21.49 -3.38
C GLU A 397 7.55 -21.41 -1.85
N ASP A 398 8.61 -21.03 -1.11
CA ASP A 398 8.58 -20.86 0.35
C ASP A 398 7.65 -19.73 0.80
N LEU A 399 7.31 -18.80 -0.09
CA LEU A 399 6.43 -17.67 0.14
C LEU A 399 5.05 -17.84 -0.50
N ILE A 400 4.71 -19.05 -0.95
CA ILE A 400 3.41 -19.42 -1.52
C ILE A 400 2.91 -20.71 -0.84
N SER A 401 1.64 -20.73 -0.43
CA SER A 401 1.00 -21.86 0.24
C SER A 401 0.13 -22.67 -0.74
N GLY A 402 0.79 -23.30 -1.73
CA GLY A 402 0.18 -24.24 -2.67
C GLY A 402 -0.33 -23.61 -3.98
N GLU A 403 -0.75 -24.47 -4.92
CA GLU A 403 -1.08 -24.06 -6.29
C GLU A 403 -2.30 -23.13 -6.36
N LYS A 404 -3.27 -23.32 -5.47
CA LYS A 404 -4.49 -22.48 -5.47
C LYS A 404 -4.21 -21.02 -5.08
N GLU A 405 -3.26 -20.79 -4.17
CA GLU A 405 -2.80 -19.43 -3.89
C GLU A 405 -2.13 -18.82 -5.12
N LYS A 406 -1.27 -19.58 -5.78
CA LYS A 406 -0.55 -19.14 -6.97
C LYS A 406 -1.50 -18.77 -8.11
N GLU A 407 -2.51 -19.59 -8.38
CA GLU A 407 -3.55 -19.29 -9.36
C GLU A 407 -4.31 -18.00 -9.01
N PHE A 408 -4.65 -17.84 -7.72
CA PHE A 408 -5.29 -16.62 -7.23
C PHE A 408 -4.41 -15.37 -7.44
N ILE A 409 -3.11 -15.45 -7.16
CA ILE A 409 -2.14 -14.37 -7.39
C ILE A 409 -2.09 -14.02 -8.87
N GLU A 410 -1.86 -14.99 -9.75
CA GLU A 410 -1.75 -14.76 -11.20
C GLU A 410 -3.04 -14.15 -11.79
N LYS A 411 -4.20 -14.58 -11.32
CA LYS A 411 -5.49 -14.00 -11.72
C LYS A 411 -5.64 -12.57 -11.21
N THR A 412 -5.19 -12.29 -9.99
CA THR A 412 -5.24 -10.95 -9.39
C THR A 412 -4.30 -9.99 -10.10
N GLU A 413 -3.11 -10.44 -10.51
CA GLU A 413 -2.18 -9.64 -11.33
C GLU A 413 -2.78 -9.27 -12.69
N LYS A 414 -3.40 -10.23 -13.39
CA LYS A 414 -4.09 -9.97 -14.66
C LYS A 414 -5.20 -8.93 -14.49
N ALA A 415 -6.00 -9.06 -13.43
CA ALA A 415 -7.03 -8.10 -13.08
C ALA A 415 -6.43 -6.71 -12.77
N TRP A 416 -5.31 -6.67 -12.06
CA TRP A 416 -4.63 -5.42 -11.74
C TRP A 416 -4.06 -4.74 -12.98
N ALA A 417 -3.49 -5.47 -13.93
CA ALA A 417 -3.00 -4.90 -15.19
C ALA A 417 -4.12 -4.16 -15.96
N VAL A 418 -5.32 -4.72 -15.99
CA VAL A 418 -6.50 -4.08 -16.58
C VAL A 418 -6.91 -2.83 -15.78
N ALA A 419 -6.99 -2.94 -14.45
CA ALA A 419 -7.31 -1.82 -13.57
C ALA A 419 -6.29 -0.65 -13.69
N LEU A 420 -5.00 -0.98 -13.79
CA LEU A 420 -3.89 -0.04 -13.91
C LEU A 420 -3.89 0.67 -15.26
N LYS A 421 -4.24 -0.03 -16.34
CA LYS A 421 -4.31 0.54 -17.69
C LYS A 421 -5.15 1.81 -17.73
N ARG A 422 -6.30 1.84 -17.03
CA ARG A 422 -7.15 3.02 -16.92
C ARG A 422 -6.40 4.24 -16.36
N LYS A 423 -5.56 4.04 -15.34
CA LYS A 423 -4.76 5.13 -14.77
C LYS A 423 -3.63 5.55 -15.70
N ILE A 424 -2.99 4.60 -16.39
CA ILE A 424 -1.94 4.89 -17.37
C ILE A 424 -2.51 5.70 -18.53
N ASP A 425 -3.66 5.31 -19.08
CA ASP A 425 -4.32 6.01 -20.17
C ASP A 425 -4.73 7.43 -19.74
N HIS A 426 -5.25 7.57 -18.51
CA HIS A 426 -5.56 8.87 -17.92
C HIS A 426 -4.32 9.77 -17.74
N ILE A 427 -3.17 9.20 -17.39
CA ILE A 427 -1.90 9.94 -17.36
C ILE A 427 -1.48 10.37 -18.76
N ARG A 428 -1.63 9.48 -19.77
CA ARG A 428 -1.27 9.79 -21.17
C ARG A 428 -2.10 10.94 -21.75
N GLU A 429 -3.36 11.05 -21.37
CA GLU A 429 -4.25 12.17 -21.78
C GLU A 429 -3.71 13.54 -21.37
N SER A 430 -2.97 13.62 -20.26
CA SER A 430 -2.36 14.88 -19.80
C SER A 430 -1.25 15.40 -20.72
N LYS A 431 -0.78 14.58 -21.67
CA LYS A 431 0.41 14.80 -22.50
C LYS A 431 1.70 15.04 -21.70
N ALA A 432 1.67 14.91 -20.38
CA ALA A 432 2.86 14.99 -19.55
C ALA A 432 3.84 13.94 -20.06
N LYS A 433 4.97 14.40 -20.60
CA LYS A 433 6.01 13.49 -21.02
C LYS A 433 6.58 12.91 -19.77
N PRO A 434 6.71 11.59 -19.73
CA PRO A 434 7.45 11.08 -18.64
C PRO A 434 8.99 11.61 -18.87
N ARG A 435 9.83 12.08 -17.88
CA ARG A 435 11.29 12.09 -17.40
C ARG A 435 11.98 10.79 -16.75
N SER A 436 13.06 10.25 -17.37
CA SER A 436 13.90 9.11 -16.93
C SER A 436 15.23 9.73 -16.57
N ASN A 437 15.57 9.75 -15.29
CA ASN A 437 16.49 10.76 -14.77
C ASN A 437 17.97 10.37 -14.92
N SER A 438 18.73 11.36 -15.40
CA SER A 438 20.18 11.52 -15.23
C SER A 438 20.52 12.81 -14.46
N LEU A 439 19.64 13.28 -13.55
CA LEU A 439 19.87 14.50 -12.75
C LEU A 439 19.68 14.24 -11.23
N PRO A 440 20.60 14.67 -10.36
CA PRO A 440 20.63 14.26 -8.95
C PRO A 440 19.99 15.30 -8.02
N GLY A 441 18.69 15.22 -7.75
CA GLY A 441 18.06 16.07 -6.72
C GLY A 441 16.53 16.09 -6.67
N LEU A 442 15.85 15.77 -7.77
CA LEU A 442 14.39 15.73 -7.86
C LEU A 442 13.77 14.34 -7.59
N HIS A 443 14.54 13.40 -7.04
CA HIS A 443 14.12 12.02 -6.75
C HIS A 443 13.01 11.89 -5.69
N ALA A 444 12.48 13.01 -5.16
CA ALA A 444 11.49 13.02 -4.08
C ALA A 444 10.06 13.37 -4.55
N LEU A 445 9.84 13.65 -5.85
CA LEU A 445 8.56 14.16 -6.35
C LEU A 445 8.19 13.58 -7.72
N ASN A 446 7.59 12.39 -7.73
CA ASN A 446 6.59 11.86 -8.68
C ASN A 446 6.72 12.34 -10.14
N CYS A 447 7.83 12.02 -10.82
CA CYS A 447 8.02 12.40 -12.21
C CYS A 447 8.55 11.21 -13.06
N TRP A 448 7.66 10.54 -13.80
CA TRP A 448 7.87 9.48 -14.85
C TRP A 448 8.72 9.94 -16.07
N ARG A 449 9.49 9.12 -16.98
CA ARG A 449 9.83 8.98 -18.54
C ARG A 449 9.87 7.57 -19.04
N CYS A 450 9.47 7.46 -20.31
CA CYS A 450 9.83 6.42 -21.26
C CYS A 450 10.40 7.04 -22.55
N LYS A 451 11.47 6.44 -23.09
CA LYS A 451 11.97 6.70 -24.44
C LYS A 451 11.31 5.70 -25.41
N ASP A 452 10.78 6.25 -26.50
CA ASP A 452 10.41 5.65 -27.78
C ASP A 452 9.59 4.33 -27.82
N LEU A 453 8.27 4.48 -27.99
CA LEU A 453 7.41 3.52 -28.69
C LEU A 453 7.01 4.10 -30.06
N ARG A 454 7.83 3.87 -31.08
CA ARG A 454 7.35 3.85 -32.47
C ARG A 454 7.24 2.39 -32.91
N SER A 455 6.00 1.95 -33.15
CA SER A 455 5.61 0.69 -33.81
C SER A 455 5.92 -0.58 -32.99
N ARG A 456 5.10 -1.62 -32.87
CA ARG A 456 4.04 -2.18 -33.72
C ARG A 456 3.02 -2.93 -32.86
N ASN A 457 1.78 -2.99 -33.35
CA ASN A 457 0.83 -4.06 -33.07
C ASN A 457 1.49 -5.45 -33.11
N ARG A 458 1.26 -6.31 -32.11
CA ARG A 458 0.80 -7.70 -32.31
C ARG A 458 0.54 -8.47 -31.00
N TYR A 459 -0.49 -9.29 -31.09
CA TYR A 459 -1.09 -10.21 -30.11
C TYR A 459 -0.20 -11.40 -29.71
N TYR A 460 -0.60 -12.08 -28.62
CA TYR A 460 -0.33 -13.48 -28.19
C TYR A 460 0.51 -14.39 -29.11
N ALA A 461 1.50 -15.13 -28.54
CA ALA A 461 1.79 -16.54 -28.83
C ALA A 461 2.95 -17.10 -27.97
N TYR A 462 2.82 -18.36 -27.56
CA TYR A 462 3.85 -19.25 -26.98
C TYR A 462 5.15 -19.32 -27.80
N CYS A 463 6.32 -19.40 -27.16
CA CYS A 463 7.41 -20.25 -27.67
C CYS A 463 8.50 -20.60 -26.63
N ARG A 464 9.20 -21.70 -26.93
CA ARG A 464 9.96 -22.64 -26.08
C ARG A 464 11.46 -22.54 -26.47
N ILE A 465 12.40 -22.76 -25.50
CA ILE A 465 13.85 -23.12 -25.64
C ILE A 465 14.86 -21.93 -25.82
N PRO A 466 16.16 -22.01 -25.39
CA PRO A 466 16.74 -22.07 -24.04
C PRO A 466 17.72 -20.90 -23.71
N TRP A 467 18.02 -20.73 -22.42
CA TRP A 467 19.03 -19.82 -21.88
C TRP A 467 20.46 -20.16 -22.34
N LYS A 468 21.19 -19.17 -22.90
CA LYS A 468 22.59 -18.82 -22.59
C LYS A 468 23.01 -17.57 -23.38
N VAL A 469 23.77 -16.70 -22.73
CA VAL A 469 24.43 -15.47 -23.24
C VAL A 469 23.59 -14.19 -23.26
N CYS A 470 23.54 -13.48 -22.11
CA CYS A 470 23.62 -12.01 -22.06
C CYS A 470 23.75 -11.52 -20.60
N ALA A 471 24.96 -11.64 -20.06
CA ALA A 471 25.42 -10.73 -19.02
C ALA A 471 25.79 -9.41 -19.73
N GLY A 472 25.17 -8.29 -19.38
CA GLY A 472 25.58 -6.95 -19.84
C GLY A 472 24.51 -6.03 -20.41
N CYS A 473 23.29 -6.49 -20.69
CA CYS A 473 22.23 -5.65 -21.29
C CYS A 473 20.83 -6.03 -20.76
N TRP A 474 20.51 -5.67 -19.52
CA TRP A 474 19.18 -5.91 -18.92
C TRP A 474 18.58 -4.66 -18.25
N ASN A 475 18.92 -3.48 -18.77
CA ASN A 475 18.42 -2.18 -18.25
C ASN A 475 17.47 -1.43 -19.20
N GLN A 476 16.96 -2.10 -20.25
CA GLN A 476 16.05 -1.49 -21.21
C GLN A 476 15.09 -2.54 -21.74
N MET A 477 14.06 -2.86 -20.98
CA MET A 477 12.78 -3.45 -21.42
C MET A 477 12.04 -3.86 -20.17
N THR A 478 11.11 -3.02 -19.71
CA THR A 478 9.80 -3.40 -19.13
C THR A 478 9.21 -2.23 -18.35
N VAL A 479 7.95 -1.89 -18.66
CA VAL A 479 7.07 -1.07 -17.83
C VAL A 479 6.56 -1.98 -16.70
N HIS A 480 7.49 -2.48 -15.88
CA HIS A 480 7.22 -3.36 -14.75
C HIS A 480 7.72 -2.71 -13.46
N ASP A 481 7.17 -1.56 -13.14
CA ASP A 481 7.01 -1.22 -11.74
C ASP A 481 5.81 -0.28 -11.55
N PRO A 482 4.62 -0.82 -11.21
CA PRO A 482 3.45 -0.03 -10.85
C PRO A 482 3.65 0.75 -9.53
N TYR A 483 4.81 0.64 -8.91
CA TYR A 483 5.23 1.44 -7.77
C TYR A 483 6.25 2.54 -8.10
N THR A 484 6.70 2.69 -9.35
CA THR A 484 7.42 3.90 -9.78
C THR A 484 6.43 5.06 -9.99
N VAL A 485 5.80 5.44 -8.88
CA VAL A 485 5.14 6.70 -8.64
C VAL A 485 5.83 7.23 -7.39
N PHE A 486 7.11 7.58 -7.45
CA PHE A 486 7.81 8.55 -6.59
C PHE A 486 9.12 8.99 -7.24
#